data_AF-A0AAI8T4S1-F1
#
_entry.id   AF-A0AAI8T4S1-F1
#
_cell.length_a   1.000
_cell.length_b   1.000
_cell.length_c   1.000
_cell.angle_alpha   90.00
_cell.angle_beta   90.00
_cell.angle_gamma   90.00
#
_symmetry.space_group_name_H-M   'P 1'
#
loop_
_entity.id
_entity.type
_entity.pdbx_description
1 polymer ?
#
loop_
_entity_poly.entity_id
_entity_poly.type
_entity_poly.pdbx_seq_one_letter_code
_entity_poly.pdbx_strand_id
1 'polypeptide(L)'
;MDTAIISATRWLPIDKEVTVHDMAASDGITSLELFNRLSHERPVRLTASDYYDEICAARKGIFWVFFDKDQVVLQVALGAIALRSQRANEFLARLLSPSVTKLTSVSLFHPDVMARTKIDNCFVATRDNFFSPSPTQYDVVRVMNALGERNFPRVQIERALRAVAKTVVDGGLLVLGRSADELDGGAQATIFQRRENMFGAVSDMRGGYELRDFVLELQPDA
;
A
#
# COMPACT_ATOMS: atom_id res chain seq x y z
N MET A 1 14.88 -7.90 2.05
CA MET A 1 13.63 -7.91 2.83
C MET A 1 12.83 -9.18 2.55
N ASP A 2 12.54 -9.48 1.29
CA ASP A 2 11.77 -10.66 0.87
C ASP A 2 12.30 -11.97 1.45
N THR A 3 13.62 -12.16 1.51
CA THR A 3 14.22 -13.35 2.12
C THR A 3 13.77 -13.57 3.56
N ALA A 4 13.60 -12.51 4.35
CA ALA A 4 13.13 -12.65 5.72
C ALA A 4 11.61 -12.87 5.77
N ILE A 5 10.83 -12.28 4.86
CA ILE A 5 9.40 -12.56 4.74
C ILE A 5 9.19 -14.03 4.37
N ILE A 6 9.92 -14.54 3.37
CA ILE A 6 9.91 -15.95 2.96
C ILE A 6 10.36 -16.85 4.10
N SER A 7 11.36 -16.44 4.87
CA SER A 7 11.80 -17.21 6.04
C SER A 7 10.74 -17.20 7.16
N ALA A 8 10.06 -16.07 7.36
CA ALA A 8 8.99 -15.93 8.35
C ALA A 8 7.72 -16.68 7.95
N THR A 9 7.39 -16.78 6.66
CA THR A 9 6.22 -17.55 6.19
C THR A 9 6.39 -19.05 6.38
N ARG A 10 7.60 -19.55 6.63
CA ARG A 10 7.84 -20.95 7.05
C ARG A 10 7.30 -21.27 8.45
N TRP A 11 6.97 -20.24 9.24
CA TRP A 11 6.33 -20.40 10.54
C TRP A 11 4.81 -20.59 10.41
N LEU A 12 4.25 -20.38 9.21
CA LEU A 12 2.85 -20.62 8.89
C LEU A 12 2.63 -22.09 8.43
N PRO A 13 1.48 -22.71 8.72
CA PRO A 13 1.21 -24.12 8.40
C PRO A 13 1.49 -24.46 6.93
N ILE A 14 2.36 -25.44 6.65
CA ILE A 14 2.90 -25.74 5.30
C ILE A 14 1.83 -26.09 4.27
N ASP A 15 0.75 -26.76 4.69
CA ASP A 15 -0.25 -27.32 3.76
C ASP A 15 -1.33 -26.31 3.33
N LYS A 16 -1.26 -25.07 3.83
CA LYS A 16 -2.25 -24.03 3.56
C LYS A 16 -1.76 -23.05 2.47
N GLU A 17 -2.69 -22.63 1.59
CA GLU A 17 -2.50 -21.42 0.78
C GLU A 17 -2.30 -20.21 1.70
N VAL A 18 -1.21 -19.46 1.49
CA VAL A 18 -0.92 -18.25 2.26
C VAL A 18 -1.57 -17.06 1.58
N THR A 19 -2.36 -16.30 2.33
CA THR A 19 -2.95 -15.04 1.87
C THR A 19 -2.08 -13.86 2.29
N VAL A 20 -1.72 -13.01 1.33
CA VAL A 20 -0.84 -11.86 1.53
C VAL A 20 -1.57 -10.60 1.11
N HIS A 21 -1.51 -9.55 1.94
CA HIS A 21 -1.94 -8.22 1.59
C HIS A 21 -0.77 -7.25 1.72
N ASP A 22 -0.35 -6.70 0.59
CA ASP A 22 0.65 -5.64 0.51
C ASP A 22 -0.07 -4.31 0.34
N MET A 23 -0.22 -3.56 1.44
CA MET A 23 -0.91 -2.28 1.48
C MET A 23 0.05 -1.12 1.20
N ALA A 24 -0.48 -0.07 0.58
CA ALA A 24 0.30 1.06 0.06
C ALA A 24 1.42 0.60 -0.87
N ALA A 25 1.07 -0.29 -1.80
CA ALA A 25 1.99 -0.93 -2.72
C ALA A 25 2.56 0.02 -3.80
N SER A 26 2.14 1.29 -3.84
CA SER A 26 2.49 2.26 -4.88
C SER A 26 2.15 1.71 -6.27
N ASP A 27 3.15 1.39 -7.09
CA ASP A 27 2.95 0.82 -8.42
C ASP A 27 2.80 -0.71 -8.42
N GLY A 28 2.98 -1.36 -7.27
CA GLY A 28 2.82 -2.80 -7.06
C GLY A 28 3.98 -3.67 -7.57
N ILE A 29 5.06 -3.11 -8.11
CA ILE A 29 6.11 -3.93 -8.74
C ILE A 29 6.84 -4.81 -7.70
N THR A 30 7.13 -4.26 -6.52
CA THR A 30 7.75 -5.04 -5.43
C THR A 30 6.80 -6.11 -4.88
N SER A 31 5.49 -5.88 -4.95
CA SER A 31 4.46 -6.87 -4.59
C SER A 31 4.44 -8.02 -5.59
N LEU A 32 4.60 -7.74 -6.89
CA LEU A 32 4.71 -8.75 -7.93
C LEU A 32 5.99 -9.58 -7.78
N GLU A 33 7.11 -8.95 -7.47
CA GLU A 33 8.36 -9.67 -7.16
C GLU A 33 8.21 -10.59 -5.94
N LEU A 34 7.58 -10.09 -4.87
CA LEU A 34 7.28 -10.87 -3.68
C LEU A 34 6.35 -12.06 -3.99
N PHE A 35 5.28 -11.83 -4.75
CA PHE A 35 4.37 -12.88 -5.21
C PHE A 35 5.12 -13.96 -5.98
N ASN A 36 5.90 -13.57 -6.98
CA ASN A 36 6.67 -14.51 -7.79
C ASN A 36 7.58 -15.36 -6.88
N ARG A 37 8.32 -14.74 -5.94
CA ARG A 37 9.20 -15.48 -5.02
C ARG A 37 8.45 -16.44 -4.09
N LEU A 38 7.33 -16.01 -3.50
CA LEU A 38 6.53 -16.84 -2.60
C LEU A 38 5.88 -18.01 -3.34
N SER A 39 5.37 -17.79 -4.56
CA SER A 39 4.73 -18.81 -5.40
C SER A 39 5.65 -19.96 -5.77
N HIS A 40 6.99 -19.77 -5.76
CA HIS A 40 7.95 -20.86 -5.98
C HIS A 40 8.12 -21.77 -4.75
N GLU A 41 7.84 -21.27 -3.55
CA GLU A 41 8.02 -22.02 -2.30
C GLU A 41 6.71 -22.69 -1.85
N ARG A 42 5.56 -22.06 -2.09
CA ARG A 42 4.25 -22.54 -1.65
C ARG A 42 3.07 -21.88 -2.36
N PRO A 43 1.86 -22.45 -2.31
CA PRO A 43 0.65 -21.80 -2.80
C PRO A 43 0.40 -20.47 -2.07
N VAL A 44 0.19 -19.39 -2.83
CA VAL A 44 0.01 -18.04 -2.29
C VAL A 44 -1.04 -17.28 -3.10
N ARG A 45 -1.84 -16.47 -2.41
CA ARG A 45 -2.72 -15.46 -2.99
C ARG A 45 -2.29 -14.09 -2.48
N LEU A 46 -1.89 -13.20 -3.38
CA LEU A 46 -1.43 -11.86 -3.02
C LEU A 46 -2.38 -10.77 -3.53
N THR A 47 -2.75 -9.88 -2.64
CA THR A 47 -3.43 -8.61 -2.95
C THR A 47 -2.43 -7.48 -2.78
N ALA A 48 -2.09 -6.79 -3.87
CA ALA A 48 -1.38 -5.52 -3.83
C ALA A 48 -2.42 -4.41 -3.85
N SER A 49 -2.38 -3.48 -2.90
CA SER A 49 -3.33 -2.38 -2.86
C SER A 49 -2.68 -1.05 -2.60
N ASP A 50 -3.21 -0.01 -3.26
CA ASP A 50 -2.86 1.37 -2.99
C ASP A 50 -4.14 2.22 -2.88
N TYR A 51 -4.05 3.36 -2.20
CA TYR A 51 -5.18 4.30 -2.14
C TYR A 51 -5.33 5.06 -3.47
N TYR A 52 -4.21 5.30 -4.16
CA TYR A 52 -4.15 5.95 -5.46
C TYR A 52 -3.91 4.90 -6.55
N ASP A 53 -4.98 4.34 -7.12
CA ASP A 53 -4.91 3.32 -8.16
C ASP A 53 -5.00 3.87 -9.60
N GLU A 54 -5.46 5.10 -9.74
CA GLU A 54 -5.80 5.70 -11.02
C GLU A 54 -5.72 7.24 -10.99
N ILE A 55 -5.20 7.82 -12.07
CA ILE A 55 -5.33 9.26 -12.34
C ILE A 55 -6.20 9.45 -13.57
N CYS A 56 -7.17 10.34 -13.44
CA CYS A 56 -8.00 10.80 -14.54
C CYS A 56 -7.47 12.12 -15.07
N ALA A 57 -7.26 12.22 -16.38
CA ALA A 57 -6.85 13.45 -17.05
C ALA A 57 -7.96 13.92 -17.98
N ALA A 58 -8.19 15.23 -17.99
CA ALA A 58 -9.21 15.82 -18.79
C ALA A 58 -8.76 17.15 -19.38
N ARG A 59 -9.15 17.43 -20.62
CA ARG A 59 -8.63 18.58 -21.39
C ARG A 59 -9.74 19.53 -21.81
N LYS A 60 -9.49 20.84 -21.62
CA LYS A 60 -10.30 21.93 -22.18
C LYS A 60 -9.39 23.00 -22.79
N GLY A 61 -9.31 23.03 -24.12
CA GLY A 61 -8.38 23.91 -24.84
C GLY A 61 -6.92 23.59 -24.50
N ILE A 62 -6.22 24.56 -23.90
CA ILE A 62 -4.84 24.40 -23.40
C ILE A 62 -4.76 23.92 -21.96
N PHE A 63 -5.89 23.86 -21.24
CA PHE A 63 -5.91 23.43 -19.85
C PHE A 63 -6.04 21.91 -19.76
N TRP A 64 -5.22 21.33 -18.89
CA TRP A 64 -5.35 19.98 -18.40
C TRP A 64 -5.79 20.04 -16.94
N VAL A 65 -6.73 19.18 -16.57
CA VAL A 65 -7.15 18.97 -15.18
C VAL A 65 -6.95 17.50 -14.87
N PHE A 66 -6.23 17.23 -13.79
CA PHE A 66 -5.94 15.91 -13.29
C PHE A 66 -6.73 15.68 -12.00
N PHE A 67 -7.40 14.54 -11.94
CA PHE A 67 -8.23 14.13 -10.83
C PHE A 67 -7.77 12.76 -10.34
N ASP A 68 -8.00 12.48 -9.07
CA ASP A 68 -8.02 11.10 -8.61
C ASP A 68 -9.35 10.42 -8.98
N LYS A 69 -9.46 9.15 -8.61
CA LYS A 69 -10.66 8.34 -8.82
C LYS A 69 -11.92 8.89 -8.13
N ASP A 70 -11.75 9.62 -7.02
CA ASP A 70 -12.84 10.24 -6.26
C ASP A 70 -13.21 11.64 -6.80
N GLN A 71 -12.69 12.01 -7.98
CA GLN A 71 -12.88 13.31 -8.61
C GLN A 71 -12.29 14.49 -7.82
N VAL A 72 -11.37 14.21 -6.89
CA VAL A 72 -10.61 15.25 -6.20
C VAL A 72 -9.56 15.79 -7.17
N VAL A 73 -9.49 17.12 -7.27
CA VAL A 73 -8.56 17.81 -8.16
C VAL A 73 -7.15 17.65 -7.60
N LEU A 74 -6.30 16.93 -8.32
CA LEU A 74 -4.89 16.78 -8.00
C LEU A 74 -4.10 17.98 -8.51
N GLN A 75 -4.31 18.34 -9.78
CA GLN A 75 -3.54 19.38 -10.43
C GLN A 75 -4.23 19.99 -11.65
N VAL A 76 -3.99 21.27 -11.90
CA VAL A 76 -4.31 21.92 -13.18
C VAL A 76 -3.01 22.29 -13.88
N ALA A 77 -2.92 22.05 -15.18
CA ALA A 77 -1.80 22.47 -16.01
C ALA A 77 -2.26 23.32 -17.21
N LEU A 78 -1.42 24.28 -17.59
CA LEU A 78 -1.58 25.12 -18.77
C LEU A 78 -0.56 24.68 -19.82
N GLY A 79 -0.99 23.88 -20.80
CA GLY A 79 -0.08 23.21 -21.72
C GLY A 79 0.89 22.29 -20.96
N ALA A 80 2.18 22.61 -21.00
CA ALA A 80 3.24 21.87 -20.28
C ALA A 80 3.55 22.43 -18.88
N ILE A 81 2.86 23.49 -18.44
CA ILE A 81 3.13 24.16 -17.16
C ILE A 81 2.14 23.70 -16.11
N ALA A 82 2.63 22.96 -15.11
CA ALA A 82 1.82 22.49 -13.99
C ALA A 82 1.70 23.55 -12.89
N LEU A 83 0.48 23.86 -12.47
CA LEU A 83 0.23 24.80 -11.38
C LEU A 83 0.46 24.09 -10.04
N ARG A 84 1.27 24.73 -9.19
CA ARG A 84 1.66 24.18 -7.86
C ARG A 84 0.73 24.60 -6.73
N SER A 85 -0.06 25.65 -6.93
CA SER A 85 -0.95 26.17 -5.89
C SER A 85 -2.25 25.37 -5.85
N GLN A 86 -2.52 24.72 -4.71
CA GLN A 86 -3.77 23.98 -4.48
C GLN A 86 -5.00 24.87 -4.65
N ARG A 87 -5.00 26.07 -4.06
CA ARG A 87 -6.12 27.03 -4.19
C ARG A 87 -6.38 27.43 -5.64
N ALA A 88 -5.31 27.63 -6.43
CA ALA A 88 -5.45 27.94 -7.86
C ALA A 88 -5.98 26.73 -8.64
N ASN A 89 -5.51 25.53 -8.32
CA ASN A 89 -6.00 24.28 -8.92
C ASN A 89 -7.50 24.09 -8.67
N GLU A 90 -7.96 24.23 -7.44
CA GLU A 90 -9.38 24.11 -7.07
C GLU A 90 -10.25 25.16 -7.78
N PHE A 91 -9.83 26.43 -7.78
CA PHE A 91 -10.56 27.51 -8.42
C PHE A 91 -10.70 27.28 -9.93
N LEU A 92 -9.60 26.94 -10.62
CA LEU A 92 -9.61 26.71 -12.05
C LEU A 92 -10.36 25.43 -12.41
N ALA A 93 -10.19 24.35 -11.66
CA ALA A 93 -10.94 23.12 -11.90
C ALA A 93 -12.45 23.37 -11.78
N ARG A 94 -12.91 24.17 -10.80
CA ARG A 94 -14.33 24.56 -10.69
C ARG A 94 -14.82 25.37 -11.89
N LEU A 95 -13.98 26.26 -12.43
CA LEU A 95 -14.30 27.02 -13.64
C LEU A 95 -14.38 26.13 -14.89
N LEU A 96 -13.58 25.07 -14.93
CA LEU A 96 -13.45 24.18 -16.08
C LEU A 96 -14.44 22.99 -16.03
N SER A 97 -14.91 22.58 -14.85
CA SER A 97 -15.72 21.37 -14.61
C SER A 97 -16.97 21.21 -15.46
N PRO A 98 -17.75 22.25 -15.82
CA PRO A 98 -18.98 22.07 -16.60
C PRO A 98 -18.74 21.67 -18.06
N SER A 99 -17.48 21.65 -18.53
CA SER A 99 -17.15 21.43 -19.95
C SER A 99 -16.06 20.39 -20.17
N VAL A 100 -15.76 19.59 -19.16
CA VAL A 100 -14.80 18.50 -19.27
C VAL A 100 -15.49 17.30 -19.93
N THR A 101 -15.23 17.07 -21.21
CA THR A 101 -15.95 16.07 -22.02
C THR A 101 -15.19 14.77 -22.28
N LYS A 102 -13.88 14.73 -22.01
CA LYS A 102 -13.07 13.53 -22.27
C LYS A 102 -12.16 13.23 -21.09
N LEU A 103 -12.56 12.22 -20.31
CA LEU A 103 -11.77 11.64 -19.25
C LEU A 103 -10.91 10.53 -19.87
N THR A 104 -9.60 10.67 -19.83
CA THR A 104 -8.67 9.57 -20.08
C THR A 104 -8.13 9.16 -18.73
N SER A 105 -8.27 7.90 -18.35
CA SER A 105 -7.68 7.43 -17.11
C SER A 105 -6.44 6.59 -17.39
N VAL A 106 -5.52 6.64 -16.44
CA VAL A 106 -4.26 5.92 -16.46
C VAL A 106 -4.14 5.24 -15.10
N SER A 107 -3.99 3.92 -15.10
CA SER A 107 -3.69 3.18 -13.89
C SER A 107 -2.31 3.56 -13.37
N LEU A 108 -2.20 3.69 -12.05
CA LEU A 108 -0.93 3.92 -11.37
C LEU A 108 -0.17 2.63 -11.06
N PHE A 109 -0.79 1.47 -11.26
CA PHE A 109 -0.07 0.19 -11.21
C PHE A 109 0.84 0.01 -12.41
N HIS A 110 1.99 -0.62 -12.17
CA HIS A 110 2.95 -0.94 -13.19
C HIS A 110 2.32 -1.81 -14.31
N PRO A 111 2.65 -1.62 -15.60
CA PRO A 111 2.10 -2.42 -16.68
C PRO A 111 2.22 -3.94 -16.48
N ASP A 112 3.33 -4.41 -15.90
CA ASP A 112 3.54 -5.83 -15.60
C ASP A 112 2.63 -6.36 -14.49
N VAL A 113 2.31 -5.52 -13.50
CA VAL A 113 1.32 -5.81 -12.44
C VAL A 113 -0.04 -5.97 -13.09
N MET A 114 -0.43 -5.03 -13.96
CA MET A 114 -1.69 -5.08 -14.70
C MET A 114 -1.76 -6.23 -15.72
N ALA A 115 -0.64 -6.66 -16.27
CA ALA A 115 -0.57 -7.84 -17.12
C ALA A 115 -0.77 -9.12 -16.28
N ARG A 116 -0.14 -9.20 -15.11
CA ARG A 116 -0.26 -10.34 -14.19
C ARG A 116 -1.69 -10.54 -13.70
N THR A 117 -2.39 -9.49 -13.28
CA THR A 117 -3.77 -9.59 -12.77
C THR A 117 -4.76 -10.12 -13.79
N LYS A 118 -4.47 -10.01 -15.10
CA LYS A 118 -5.32 -10.54 -16.17
C LYS A 118 -5.16 -12.03 -16.41
N ILE A 119 -4.01 -12.60 -16.03
CA ILE A 119 -3.64 -13.99 -16.35
C ILE A 119 -3.62 -14.89 -15.12
N ASP A 120 -3.52 -14.33 -13.92
CA ASP A 120 -3.35 -15.07 -12.68
C ASP A 120 -4.30 -14.55 -11.59
N ASN A 121 -5.33 -15.33 -11.28
CA ASN A 121 -6.32 -14.98 -10.25
C ASN A 121 -5.76 -15.07 -8.82
N CYS A 122 -4.54 -15.56 -8.63
CA CYS A 122 -3.85 -15.56 -7.34
C CYS A 122 -3.11 -14.24 -7.08
N PHE A 123 -3.03 -13.32 -8.05
CA PHE A 123 -2.44 -12.01 -7.88
C PHE A 123 -3.45 -10.92 -8.26
N VAL A 124 -3.83 -10.09 -7.29
CA VAL A 124 -4.83 -9.03 -7.45
C VAL A 124 -4.18 -7.68 -7.17
N ALA A 125 -4.43 -6.69 -8.03
CA ALA A 125 -4.12 -5.29 -7.77
C ALA A 125 -5.43 -4.52 -7.61
N THR A 126 -5.60 -3.82 -6.49
CA THR A 126 -6.87 -3.17 -6.15
C THR A 126 -6.66 -1.87 -5.39
N ARG A 127 -7.73 -1.10 -5.21
CA ARG A 127 -7.74 0.04 -4.30
C ARG A 127 -8.02 -0.43 -2.87
N ASP A 128 -7.27 0.08 -1.90
CA ASP A 128 -7.63 -0.02 -0.47
C ASP A 128 -7.06 1.17 0.32
N ASN A 129 -7.67 1.46 1.47
CA ASN A 129 -7.26 2.52 2.39
C ASN A 129 -6.82 1.91 3.72
N PHE A 130 -5.53 1.95 4.05
CA PHE A 130 -5.03 1.42 5.32
C PHE A 130 -5.55 2.15 6.58
N PHE A 131 -6.18 3.33 6.47
CA PHE A 131 -6.89 3.97 7.59
C PHE A 131 -8.27 3.35 7.85
N SER A 132 -8.82 2.63 6.88
CA SER A 132 -10.11 1.95 6.92
C SER A 132 -10.08 0.74 5.96
N PRO A 133 -9.20 -0.25 6.20
CA PRO A 133 -8.94 -1.31 5.24
C PRO A 133 -10.16 -2.22 5.09
N SER A 134 -10.21 -2.98 4.00
CA SER A 134 -11.19 -4.06 3.86
C SER A 134 -11.16 -4.97 5.11
N PRO A 135 -12.32 -5.43 5.63
CA PRO A 135 -12.37 -6.30 6.81
C PRO A 135 -11.84 -7.72 6.54
N THR A 136 -11.36 -8.00 5.33
CA THR A 136 -10.71 -9.27 4.99
C THR A 136 -9.46 -9.49 5.86
N GLN A 137 -9.28 -10.70 6.36
CA GLN A 137 -8.10 -11.08 7.12
C GLN A 137 -7.10 -11.86 6.26
N TYR A 138 -5.82 -11.68 6.56
CA TYR A 138 -4.70 -12.23 5.81
C TYR A 138 -3.67 -12.89 6.72
N ASP A 139 -2.99 -13.90 6.19
CA ASP A 139 -1.88 -14.58 6.88
C ASP A 139 -0.63 -13.70 6.97
N VAL A 140 -0.43 -12.82 5.99
CA VAL A 140 0.64 -11.82 5.98
C VAL A 140 0.08 -10.47 5.55
N VAL A 141 0.27 -9.44 6.36
CA VAL A 141 0.01 -8.05 5.99
C VAL A 141 1.32 -7.31 5.96
N ARG A 142 1.63 -6.65 4.85
CA ARG A 142 2.83 -5.85 4.65
C ARG A 142 2.40 -4.41 4.41
N VAL A 143 3.04 -3.46 5.09
CA VAL A 143 2.88 -2.03 4.84
C VAL A 143 4.25 -1.37 4.86
N MET A 144 4.74 -0.98 3.69
CA MET A 144 6.08 -0.39 3.53
C MET A 144 5.99 1.06 3.09
N ASN A 145 6.89 1.91 3.57
CA ASN A 145 7.04 3.32 3.20
C ASN A 145 5.82 4.23 3.45
N ALA A 146 4.70 3.70 3.97
CA ALA A 146 3.48 4.49 4.16
C ALA A 146 3.31 4.96 5.61
N LEU A 147 3.36 4.03 6.56
CA LEU A 147 3.11 4.29 7.98
C LEU A 147 4.39 4.79 8.67
N GLY A 148 4.87 5.96 8.29
CA GLY A 148 6.05 6.59 8.88
C GLY A 148 5.82 8.04 9.34
N GLU A 149 6.53 8.50 10.37
CA GLU A 149 6.43 9.87 10.93
C GLU A 149 6.75 10.96 9.90
N ARG A 150 7.47 10.61 8.83
CA ARG A 150 7.72 11.48 7.68
C ARG A 150 6.46 11.77 6.85
N ASN A 151 5.52 10.82 6.80
CA ASN A 151 4.33 10.92 5.96
C ASN A 151 3.11 11.38 6.74
N PHE A 152 2.98 10.96 7.99
CA PHE A 152 1.80 11.21 8.80
C PHE A 152 2.17 11.62 10.23
N PRO A 153 1.35 12.47 10.88
CA PRO A 153 1.45 12.66 12.32
C PRO A 153 1.26 11.34 13.07
N ARG A 154 2.01 11.14 14.15
CA ARG A 154 1.98 9.91 14.97
C ARG A 154 0.57 9.41 15.31
N VAL A 155 -0.35 10.30 15.70
CA VAL A 155 -1.75 9.93 16.01
C VAL A 155 -2.47 9.27 14.82
N GLN A 156 -2.19 9.70 13.59
CA GLN A 156 -2.76 9.09 12.40
C GLN A 156 -2.11 7.72 12.12
N ILE A 157 -0.79 7.60 12.30
CA ILE A 157 -0.07 6.32 12.18
C ILE A 157 -0.63 5.31 13.16
N GLU A 158 -0.77 5.68 14.44
CA GLU A 158 -1.31 4.82 15.49
C GLU A 158 -2.75 4.36 15.15
N ARG A 159 -3.58 5.25 14.62
CA ARG A 159 -4.93 4.91 14.15
C ARG A 159 -4.89 3.91 12.99
N ALA A 160 -4.02 4.12 12.01
CA ALA A 160 -3.85 3.21 10.89
C ALA A 160 -3.33 1.85 11.35
N LEU A 161 -2.32 1.81 12.21
CA LEU A 161 -1.76 0.59 12.77
C LEU A 161 -2.84 -0.23 13.50
N ARG A 162 -3.73 0.41 14.27
CA ARG A 162 -4.88 -0.28 14.89
C ARG A 162 -5.84 -0.87 13.87
N ALA A 163 -6.08 -0.18 12.75
CA ALA A 163 -6.97 -0.65 11.69
C ALA A 163 -6.35 -1.81 10.90
N VAL A 164 -5.08 -1.69 10.51
CA VAL A 164 -4.30 -2.72 9.81
C VAL A 164 -4.10 -3.96 10.69
N ALA A 165 -3.83 -3.80 11.98
CA ALA A 165 -3.66 -4.92 12.91
C ALA A 165 -4.87 -5.88 12.93
N LYS A 166 -6.09 -5.36 12.73
CA LYS A 166 -7.33 -6.15 12.69
C LYS A 166 -7.42 -7.07 11.48
N THR A 167 -6.69 -6.77 10.40
CA THR A 167 -6.68 -7.58 9.16
C THR A 167 -5.65 -8.72 9.22
N VAL A 168 -4.85 -8.82 10.29
CA VAL A 168 -3.90 -9.93 10.46
C VAL A 168 -4.59 -11.07 11.22
N VAL A 169 -4.61 -12.28 10.67
CA VAL A 169 -5.13 -13.47 11.39
C VAL A 169 -4.29 -13.78 12.63
N ASP A 170 -4.85 -14.50 13.61
CA ASP A 170 -4.05 -15.04 14.70
C ASP A 170 -2.99 -16.04 14.17
N GLY A 171 -1.77 -15.95 14.69
CA GLY A 171 -0.60 -16.64 14.14
C GLY A 171 0.00 -16.00 12.88
N GLY A 172 -0.69 -15.02 12.26
CA GLY A 172 -0.27 -14.30 11.06
C GLY A 172 0.85 -13.30 11.31
N LEU A 173 1.38 -12.75 10.22
CA LEU A 173 2.53 -11.84 10.22
C LEU A 173 2.13 -10.42 9.82
N LEU A 174 2.70 -9.44 10.52
CA LEU A 174 2.64 -8.03 10.17
C LEU A 174 4.05 -7.53 9.85
N VAL A 175 4.26 -6.99 8.65
CA VAL A 175 5.56 -6.47 8.20
C VAL A 175 5.45 -4.97 8.02
N LEU A 176 6.20 -4.22 8.82
CA LEU A 176 6.20 -2.75 8.79
C LEU A 176 7.61 -2.24 8.59
N GLY A 177 7.76 -1.19 7.78
CA GLY A 177 9.08 -0.62 7.53
C GLY A 177 9.16 0.33 6.36
N ARG A 178 10.38 0.56 5.90
CA ARG A 178 10.75 1.29 4.70
C ARG A 178 11.71 0.51 3.81
N SER A 179 11.60 0.72 2.51
CA SER A 179 12.43 0.14 1.45
C SER A 179 13.81 0.81 1.41
N ALA A 180 14.76 0.16 0.75
CA ALA A 180 16.14 0.64 0.64
C ALA A 180 16.30 1.91 -0.20
N ASP A 181 15.32 2.23 -1.04
CA ASP A 181 15.35 3.38 -1.95
C ASP A 181 15.15 4.73 -1.23
N GLU A 182 14.86 4.71 0.07
CA GLU A 182 14.87 5.91 0.91
C GLU A 182 16.30 6.24 1.40
N LEU A 183 16.71 7.52 1.22
CA LEU A 183 17.86 8.33 1.71
C LEU A 183 19.12 7.67 2.29
N ASP A 184 19.01 6.58 3.02
CA ASP A 184 20.07 5.90 3.77
C ASP A 184 20.50 4.56 3.11
N GLY A 185 19.88 4.18 1.99
CA GLY A 185 20.27 3.00 1.17
C GLY A 185 19.96 1.65 1.81
N GLY A 186 19.05 1.61 2.79
CA GLY A 186 18.81 0.44 3.62
C GLY A 186 17.38 0.20 4.01
N ALA A 187 16.85 -0.96 3.60
CA ALA A 187 15.55 -1.40 4.09
C ALA A 187 15.60 -1.58 5.61
N GLN A 188 14.69 -0.90 6.30
CA GLN A 188 14.47 -0.98 7.74
C GLN A 188 13.07 -1.50 7.97
N ALA A 189 12.94 -2.61 8.68
CA ALA A 189 11.63 -3.23 8.88
C ALA A 189 11.62 -4.11 10.13
N THR A 190 10.45 -4.29 10.70
CA THR A 190 10.18 -5.31 11.71
C THR A 190 9.10 -6.24 11.20
N ILE A 191 9.33 -7.54 11.34
CA ILE A 191 8.31 -8.57 11.18
C ILE A 191 7.78 -8.89 12.57
N PHE A 192 6.47 -8.73 12.74
CA PHE A 192 5.73 -9.09 13.94
C PHE A 192 4.88 -10.33 13.65
N GLN A 193 4.64 -11.15 14.67
CA GLN A 193 3.68 -12.23 14.63
C GLN A 193 2.56 -11.96 15.63
N ARG A 194 1.31 -12.09 15.19
CA ARG A 194 0.14 -12.02 16.07
C ARG A 194 0.04 -13.31 16.88
N ARG A 195 -0.12 -13.19 18.21
CA ARG A 195 -0.40 -14.31 19.13
C ARG A 195 -1.32 -13.82 20.23
N GLU A 196 -2.44 -14.51 20.44
CA GLU A 196 -3.33 -14.30 21.60
C GLU A 196 -3.68 -12.81 21.81
N ASN A 197 -4.09 -12.14 20.72
CA ASN A 197 -4.45 -10.71 20.71
C ASN A 197 -3.29 -9.73 21.00
N MET A 198 -2.05 -10.12 20.81
CA MET A 198 -0.88 -9.23 20.87
C MET A 198 0.07 -9.49 19.70
N PHE A 199 1.02 -8.58 19.50
CA PHE A 199 2.12 -8.77 18.54
C PHE A 199 3.44 -9.01 19.26
N GLY A 200 4.22 -9.98 18.77
CA GLY A 200 5.62 -10.18 19.14
C GLY A 200 6.53 -9.93 17.95
N ALA A 201 7.63 -9.20 18.13
CA ALA A 201 8.64 -9.04 17.08
C ALA A 201 9.40 -10.36 16.86
N VAL A 202 9.41 -10.87 15.63
CA VAL A 202 10.12 -12.10 15.25
C VAL A 202 11.43 -11.82 14.50
N SER A 203 11.54 -10.65 13.86
CA SER A 203 12.76 -10.26 13.15
C SER A 203 12.83 -8.75 12.97
N ASP A 204 14.01 -8.18 13.23
CA ASP A 204 14.32 -6.77 12.99
C ASP A 204 15.38 -6.62 11.90
N MET A 205 15.19 -5.65 11.01
CA MET A 205 16.14 -5.28 9.96
C MET A 205 16.64 -3.86 10.20
N ARG A 206 17.98 -3.71 10.28
CA ARG A 206 18.67 -2.40 10.33
C ARG A 206 18.08 -1.41 11.36
N GLY A 207 17.70 -1.91 12.54
CA GLY A 207 17.12 -1.10 13.63
C GLY A 207 15.61 -1.26 13.80
N GLY A 208 14.92 -1.93 12.87
CA GLY A 208 13.50 -2.21 12.98
C GLY A 208 12.61 -1.05 12.53
N TYR A 209 11.31 -1.20 12.78
CA TYR A 209 10.29 -0.20 12.52
C TYR A 209 10.26 0.86 13.65
N GLU A 210 10.10 2.13 13.29
CA GLU A 210 10.19 3.26 14.22
C GLU A 210 9.14 3.25 15.35
N LEU A 211 7.91 2.81 15.09
CA LEU A 211 6.85 2.69 16.09
C LEU A 211 6.73 1.25 16.65
N ARG A 212 7.85 0.51 16.68
CA ARG A 212 7.88 -0.89 17.15
C ARG A 212 7.23 -1.07 18.52
N ASP A 213 7.55 -0.22 19.48
CA ASP A 213 7.02 -0.36 20.85
C ASP A 213 5.50 -0.21 20.90
N PHE A 214 4.95 0.72 20.10
CA PHE A 214 3.50 0.85 19.98
C PHE A 214 2.85 -0.41 19.39
N VAL A 215 3.47 -1.02 18.36
CA VAL A 215 2.95 -2.26 17.75
C VAL A 215 2.95 -3.42 18.75
N LEU A 216 3.96 -3.51 19.62
CA LEU A 216 4.03 -4.54 20.66
C LEU A 216 2.93 -4.38 21.74
N GLU A 217 2.42 -3.17 21.94
CA GLU A 217 1.33 -2.86 22.86
C GLU A 217 -0.06 -2.94 22.20
N LEU A 218 -0.14 -3.19 20.88
CA LEU A 218 -1.42 -3.29 20.19
C LEU A 218 -2.19 -4.52 20.61
N GLN A 219 -3.49 -4.29 20.87
CA GLN A 219 -4.50 -5.31 21.05
C GLN A 219 -5.50 -5.22 19.89
N PRO A 220 -5.36 -6.06 18.83
CA PRO A 220 -6.21 -5.99 17.65
C PRO A 220 -7.71 -6.11 17.94
N ASP A 221 -8.11 -6.88 18.94
CA ASP A 221 -9.51 -7.18 19.25
C ASP A 221 -10.11 -6.26 20.33
N ALA A 222 -9.36 -5.22 20.75
CA ALA A 222 -9.83 -4.21 21.69
C ALA A 222 -10.65 -3.07 21.02
#